data_AF-A0A1F7GZG6-F1
#
_entry.id   AF-A0A1F7GZG6-F1
#
_cell.length_a   1.000
_cell.length_b   1.000
_cell.length_c   1.000
_cell.angle_alpha   90.00
_cell.angle_beta   90.00
_cell.angle_gamma   90.00
#
_symmetry.space_group_name_H-M   'P 1'
#
loop_
_entity.id
_entity.type
_entity.pdbx_description
1 polymer ?
#
loop_
_entity_poly.entity_id
_entity_poly.type
_entity_poly.pdbx_seq_one_letter_code
_entity_poly.pdbx_strand_id
1 'polypeptide(L)'
;MNIAKRKSGIIVVIISAVTLSILVYQYFVYRTRQEPTISPVTALSIPTPTPTVIFLPVSVDSPDGTRTLTMKYQENNTTATYSFFASEKPENLEKLIATKTVPALYTFSIPDNTWSPDNKYAFVTESTPTKKSYFIFPASESLPENNLQNTDVHALFSQKYPQYILTDITGWAAPNLLIMNTTADGGERGPSFWFDITTQVFIQLGALF
;
A
#
# COMPACT_ATOMS: atom_id res chain seq x y z
N MET A 1 -0.60 -93.44 51.17
CA MET A 1 -1.57 -92.48 50.60
C MET A 1 -0.91 -91.11 50.44
N ASN A 2 -0.14 -90.86 49.36
CA ASN A 2 0.43 -89.52 49.07
C ASN A 2 1.02 -89.35 47.65
N ILE A 3 0.36 -89.92 46.62
CA ILE A 3 0.84 -89.82 45.22
C ILE A 3 -0.01 -88.84 44.39
N ALA A 4 -1.27 -88.59 44.79
CA ALA A 4 -2.18 -87.68 44.08
C ALA A 4 -1.86 -86.18 44.27
N LYS A 5 -1.46 -85.75 45.48
CA LYS A 5 -1.15 -84.34 45.77
C LYS A 5 0.11 -83.82 45.07
N ARG A 6 1.08 -84.69 44.82
CA ARG A 6 2.36 -84.32 44.17
C ARG A 6 2.21 -84.03 42.67
N LYS A 7 1.27 -84.69 42.00
CA LYS A 7 0.97 -84.46 40.58
C LYS A 7 0.21 -83.14 40.36
N SER A 8 -0.68 -82.77 41.30
CA SER A 8 -1.44 -81.53 41.23
C SER A 8 -0.56 -80.28 41.39
N GLY A 9 0.46 -80.32 42.28
CA GLY A 9 1.41 -79.22 42.43
C GLY A 9 2.27 -78.97 41.19
N ILE A 10 2.70 -80.03 40.49
CA ILE A 10 3.50 -79.90 39.26
C ILE A 10 2.68 -79.28 38.12
N ILE A 11 1.40 -79.66 38.00
CA ILE A 11 0.50 -79.11 36.96
C ILE A 11 0.28 -77.61 37.18
N VAL A 12 0.08 -77.17 38.42
CA VAL A 12 -0.11 -75.73 38.75
C VAL A 12 1.15 -74.91 38.42
N VAL A 13 2.34 -75.43 38.70
CA VAL A 13 3.60 -74.74 38.38
C VAL A 13 3.78 -74.61 36.87
N ILE A 14 3.48 -75.65 36.09
CA ILE A 14 3.57 -75.60 34.62
C ILE A 14 2.59 -74.57 34.04
N ILE A 15 1.35 -74.53 34.52
CA ILE A 15 0.34 -73.55 34.06
C ILE A 15 0.78 -72.11 34.41
N SER A 16 1.35 -71.89 35.60
CA SER A 16 1.88 -70.57 35.98
C SER A 16 3.08 -70.12 35.12
N ALA A 17 3.97 -71.04 34.75
CA ALA A 17 5.11 -70.74 33.88
C ALA A 17 4.67 -70.40 32.45
N VAL A 18 3.68 -71.11 31.92
CA VAL A 18 3.11 -70.85 30.59
C VAL A 18 2.41 -69.50 30.55
N THR A 19 1.59 -69.18 31.56
CA THR A 19 0.88 -67.89 31.63
C THR A 19 1.85 -66.71 31.77
N LEU A 20 2.91 -66.85 32.58
CA LEU A 20 3.95 -65.83 32.69
C LEU A 20 4.69 -65.62 31.37
N SER A 21 4.99 -66.71 30.65
CA SER A 21 5.66 -66.65 29.34
C SER A 21 4.80 -65.93 28.28
N ILE A 22 3.49 -66.16 28.28
CA ILE A 22 2.56 -65.46 27.39
C ILE A 22 2.50 -63.96 27.70
N LEU A 23 2.46 -63.58 28.98
CA LEU A 23 2.45 -62.18 29.39
C LEU A 23 3.74 -61.45 29.00
N VAL A 24 4.90 -62.09 29.20
CA VAL A 24 6.19 -61.54 28.78
C VAL A 24 6.26 -61.39 27.25
N TYR A 25 5.76 -62.38 26.51
CA TYR A 25 5.70 -62.30 25.05
C TYR A 25 4.80 -61.15 24.57
N GLN A 26 3.61 -60.99 25.14
CA GLN A 26 2.70 -59.89 24.80
C GLN A 26 3.32 -58.52 25.12
N TYR A 27 3.99 -58.39 26.27
CA TYR A 27 4.68 -57.17 26.65
C TYR A 27 5.80 -56.82 25.65
N PHE A 28 6.57 -57.82 25.22
CA PHE A 28 7.67 -57.61 24.27
C PHE A 28 7.16 -57.21 22.87
N VAL A 29 6.06 -57.82 22.40
CA VAL A 29 5.41 -57.46 21.13
C VAL A 29 4.82 -56.05 21.19
N TYR A 30 4.22 -55.65 22.32
CA TYR A 30 3.71 -54.29 22.50
C TYR A 30 4.83 -53.25 22.46
N ARG A 31 5.96 -53.52 23.12
CA ARG A 31 7.15 -52.65 23.11
C ARG A 31 7.79 -52.52 21.72
N THR A 32 7.83 -53.60 20.95
CA THR A 32 8.45 -53.61 19.61
C THR A 32 7.54 -53.04 18.52
N ARG A 33 6.22 -52.93 18.74
CA ARG A 33 5.27 -52.32 17.80
C ARG A 33 5.06 -50.81 17.98
N GLN A 34 5.75 -50.16 18.92
CA GLN A 34 5.79 -48.69 18.93
C GLN A 34 6.73 -48.22 17.82
N GLU A 35 6.24 -48.22 16.58
CA GLU A 35 6.87 -47.45 15.50
C GLU A 35 6.91 -45.98 15.94
N PRO A 36 8.04 -45.28 15.78
CA PRO A 36 8.11 -43.86 16.05
C PRO A 36 7.10 -43.16 15.14
N THR A 37 6.06 -42.58 15.73
CA THR A 37 5.12 -41.74 15.00
C THR A 37 5.87 -40.48 14.55
N ILE A 38 6.32 -40.48 13.29
CA ILE A 38 6.93 -39.30 12.68
C ILE A 38 5.79 -38.30 12.53
N SER A 39 5.77 -37.27 13.38
CA SER A 39 4.85 -36.15 13.18
C SER A 39 5.16 -35.52 11.83
N PRO A 40 4.16 -35.23 10.97
CA PRO A 40 4.43 -34.54 9.72
C PRO A 40 5.08 -33.19 10.06
N VAL A 41 6.29 -32.97 9.56
CA VAL A 41 6.95 -31.67 9.64
C VAL A 41 6.04 -30.70 8.90
N THR A 42 5.35 -29.83 9.62
CA THR A 42 4.68 -28.68 9.02
C THR A 42 5.78 -27.82 8.42
N ALA A 43 5.97 -27.91 7.11
CA ALA A 43 6.81 -26.97 6.40
C ALA A 43 6.22 -25.57 6.63
N LEU A 44 6.95 -24.73 7.36
CA LEU A 44 6.65 -23.31 7.39
C LEU A 44 6.75 -22.81 5.95
N SER A 45 5.64 -22.39 5.36
CA SER A 45 5.67 -21.70 4.07
C SER A 45 6.45 -20.41 4.26
N ILE A 46 7.72 -20.42 3.85
CA ILE A 46 8.50 -19.19 3.69
C ILE A 46 7.76 -18.42 2.59
N PRO A 47 7.22 -17.21 2.87
CA PRO A 47 6.57 -16.45 1.83
C PRO A 47 7.60 -16.17 0.73
N THR A 48 7.35 -16.68 -0.47
CA THR A 48 8.12 -16.31 -1.66
C THR A 48 8.09 -14.79 -1.76
N PRO A 49 9.25 -14.08 -1.79
CA PRO A 49 9.26 -12.64 -1.90
C PRO A 49 8.49 -12.25 -3.16
N THR A 50 7.46 -11.42 -2.99
CA THR A 50 6.71 -10.90 -4.13
C THR A 50 7.66 -10.03 -4.94
N PRO A 51 7.84 -10.28 -6.25
CA PRO A 51 8.73 -9.47 -7.08
C PRO A 51 8.27 -8.02 -7.01
N THR A 52 9.20 -7.15 -6.63
CA THR A 52 9.01 -5.71 -6.61
C THR A 52 9.60 -5.17 -7.90
N VAL A 53 8.80 -4.49 -8.72
CA VAL A 53 9.30 -3.80 -9.91
C VAL A 53 9.64 -2.36 -9.51
N ILE A 54 10.87 -1.93 -9.82
CA ILE A 54 11.37 -0.58 -9.57
C ILE A 54 11.57 0.09 -10.93
N PHE A 55 10.98 1.27 -11.12
CA PHE A 55 11.11 2.05 -12.36
C PHE A 55 12.02 3.26 -12.16
N LEU A 56 12.45 3.85 -13.29
CA LEU A 56 13.24 5.08 -13.28
C LEU A 56 12.45 6.24 -12.65
N PRO A 57 13.11 7.09 -11.85
CA PRO A 57 12.47 8.27 -11.28
C PRO A 57 12.08 9.27 -12.38
N VAL A 58 10.97 9.97 -12.17
CA VAL A 58 10.54 11.11 -12.99
C VAL A 58 10.82 12.38 -12.21
N SER A 59 11.43 13.38 -12.84
CA SER A 59 11.80 14.64 -12.20
C SER A 59 11.39 15.85 -13.03
N VAL A 60 10.90 16.89 -12.36
CA VAL A 60 10.53 18.18 -12.97
C VAL A 60 11.13 19.32 -12.15
N ASP A 61 11.85 20.21 -12.83
CA ASP A 61 12.45 21.40 -12.23
C ASP A 61 11.42 22.51 -12.03
N SER A 62 11.65 23.33 -11.00
CA SER A 62 10.89 24.56 -10.80
C SER A 62 11.13 25.57 -11.93
N PRO A 63 10.22 26.56 -12.14
CA PRO A 63 10.34 27.51 -13.24
C PRO A 63 11.64 28.31 -13.25
N ASP A 64 12.21 28.58 -12.07
CA ASP A 64 13.49 29.27 -11.88
C ASP A 64 14.70 28.31 -11.79
N GLY A 65 14.46 26.99 -11.88
CA GLY A 65 15.47 25.94 -11.81
C GLY A 65 16.11 25.77 -10.43
N THR A 66 15.62 26.42 -9.37
CA THR A 66 16.22 26.33 -8.03
C THR A 66 15.81 25.07 -7.28
N ARG A 67 14.73 24.40 -7.69
CA ARG A 67 14.20 23.20 -7.05
C ARG A 67 13.84 22.11 -8.05
N THR A 68 13.77 20.88 -7.57
CA THR A 68 13.36 19.72 -8.37
C THR A 68 12.38 18.84 -7.59
N LEU A 69 11.31 18.41 -8.25
CA LEU A 69 10.33 17.46 -7.71
C LEU A 69 10.60 16.12 -8.38
N THR A 70 10.91 15.11 -7.58
CA THR A 70 11.21 13.76 -8.03
C THR A 70 10.16 12.78 -7.51
N MET A 71 9.57 12.00 -8.41
CA MET A 71 8.69 10.88 -8.09
C MET A 71 9.45 9.57 -8.27
N LYS A 72 9.46 8.76 -7.21
CA LYS A 72 9.94 7.37 -7.22
C LYS A 72 8.75 6.44 -7.10
N TYR A 73 8.82 5.32 -7.82
CA TYR A 73 7.72 4.37 -7.95
C TYR A 73 8.19 2.95 -7.66
N GLN A 74 7.37 2.25 -6.89
CA GLN A 74 7.57 0.85 -6.54
C GLN A 74 6.23 0.14 -6.61
N GLU A 75 6.15 -0.97 -7.32
CA GLU A 75 4.92 -1.74 -7.47
C GLU A 75 5.10 -3.21 -7.03
N ASN A 76 4.03 -3.74 -6.45
CA ASN A 76 3.79 -5.19 -6.31
C ASN A 76 2.47 -5.56 -7.02
N ASN A 77 2.13 -6.85 -7.08
CA ASN A 77 0.96 -7.35 -7.81
C ASN A 77 -0.41 -6.73 -7.44
N THR A 78 -0.53 -6.00 -6.34
CA THR A 78 -1.80 -5.46 -5.84
C THR A 78 -1.78 -3.95 -5.63
N THR A 79 -0.61 -3.39 -5.35
CA THR A 79 -0.46 -1.99 -4.91
C THR A 79 0.78 -1.37 -5.52
N ALA A 80 0.64 -0.08 -5.80
CA ALA A 80 1.70 0.81 -6.21
C ALA A 80 1.98 1.81 -5.09
N THR A 81 3.25 2.05 -4.79
CA THR A 81 3.70 3.08 -3.86
C THR A 81 4.49 4.14 -4.62
N TYR A 82 4.02 5.39 -4.50
CA TYR A 82 4.63 6.58 -5.06
C TYR A 82 5.21 7.43 -3.94
N SER A 83 6.49 7.76 -4.05
CA SER A 83 7.19 8.62 -3.10
C SER A 83 7.66 9.88 -3.80
N PHE A 84 7.29 11.04 -3.26
CA PHE A 84 7.57 12.35 -3.83
C PHE A 84 8.64 13.05 -2.99
N PHE A 85 9.69 13.51 -3.64
CA PHE A 85 10.83 14.18 -3.04
C PHE A 85 11.01 15.57 -3.63
N ALA A 86 11.20 16.57 -2.78
CA ALA A 86 11.65 17.89 -3.21
C ALA A 86 13.13 18.05 -2.88
N SER A 87 13.90 18.64 -3.79
CA SER A 87 15.29 19.01 -3.55
C SER A 87 15.55 20.46 -3.97
N GLU A 88 16.59 21.05 -3.38
CA GLU A 88 17.07 22.39 -3.70
C GLU A 88 18.44 22.31 -4.37
N LYS A 89 18.65 23.10 -5.43
CA LYS A 89 19.90 23.17 -6.16
C LYS A 89 20.81 24.25 -5.56
N PRO A 90 22.15 24.04 -5.55
CA PRO A 90 22.88 22.93 -6.17
C PRO A 90 23.06 21.69 -5.28
N GLU A 91 22.63 21.76 -4.01
CA GLU A 91 22.91 20.73 -3.00
C GLU A 91 22.27 19.38 -3.34
N ASN A 92 21.15 19.38 -4.07
CA ASN A 92 20.40 18.20 -4.51
C ASN A 92 20.03 17.25 -3.36
N LEU A 93 19.86 17.79 -2.15
CA LEU A 93 19.41 17.02 -1.00
C LEU A 93 17.92 16.72 -1.13
N GLU A 94 17.59 15.46 -1.42
CA GLU A 94 16.20 15.00 -1.53
C GLU A 94 15.53 14.93 -0.15
N LYS A 95 14.42 15.66 -0.01
CA LYS A 95 13.52 15.60 1.15
C LYS A 95 12.23 14.94 0.74
N LEU A 96 11.84 13.85 1.40
CA LEU A 96 10.54 13.21 1.20
C LEU A 96 9.43 14.19 1.64
N ILE A 97 8.53 14.54 0.72
CA ILE A 97 7.40 15.46 0.99
C ILE A 97 6.06 14.75 1.09
N ALA A 98 5.91 13.59 0.41
CA ALA A 98 4.68 12.80 0.45
C ALA A 98 4.93 11.36 0.01
N THR A 99 4.09 10.44 0.51
CA THR A 99 4.01 9.06 0.03
C THR A 99 2.55 8.66 -0.14
N LYS A 100 2.24 7.98 -1.25
CA LYS A 100 0.91 7.46 -1.55
C LYS A 100 1.00 5.99 -1.94
N THR A 101 0.24 5.15 -1.26
CA THR A 101 0.04 3.75 -1.64
C THR A 101 -1.37 3.59 -2.17
N VAL A 102 -1.49 3.11 -3.40
CA VAL A 102 -2.73 3.01 -4.16
C VAL A 102 -2.82 1.64 -4.83
N PRO A 103 -4.01 1.21 -5.30
CA PRO A 103 -4.11 0.02 -6.16
C PRO A 103 -3.16 0.11 -7.37
N ALA A 104 -2.62 -1.03 -7.81
CA ALA A 104 -1.70 -1.12 -8.95
C ALA A 104 -2.22 -0.47 -10.26
N LEU A 105 -3.54 -0.43 -10.43
CA LEU A 105 -4.22 0.16 -11.60
C LEU A 105 -4.19 1.70 -11.62
N TYR A 106 -3.80 2.34 -10.51
CA TYR A 106 -3.80 3.78 -10.37
C TYR A 106 -2.42 4.30 -10.69
N THR A 107 -2.35 5.42 -11.40
CA THR A 107 -1.08 6.02 -11.83
C THR A 107 -0.94 7.43 -11.29
N PHE A 108 0.27 7.80 -10.90
CA PHE A 108 0.63 9.19 -10.63
C PHE A 108 1.49 9.75 -11.74
N SER A 109 1.35 11.04 -12.01
CA SER A 109 2.23 11.81 -12.88
C SER A 109 2.56 13.17 -12.26
N ILE A 110 3.74 13.68 -12.63
CA ILE A 110 4.16 15.06 -12.36
C ILE A 110 3.98 15.86 -13.66
N PRO A 111 3.00 16.77 -13.74
CA PRO A 111 2.85 17.67 -14.87
C PRO A 111 4.00 18.69 -14.97
N ASP A 112 4.33 19.15 -16.19
CA ASP A 112 5.41 20.15 -16.39
C ASP A 112 5.14 21.49 -15.67
N ASN A 113 3.86 21.83 -15.50
CA ASN A 113 3.37 23.03 -14.80
C ASN A 113 3.11 22.79 -13.30
N THR A 114 3.65 21.72 -12.72
CA THR A 114 3.40 21.30 -11.33
C THR A 114 3.72 22.39 -10.30
N TRP A 115 4.80 23.15 -10.50
CA TRP A 115 5.37 24.06 -9.52
C TRP A 115 4.65 25.41 -9.44
N SER A 116 4.37 25.87 -8.22
CA SER A 116 3.90 27.24 -7.99
C SER A 116 4.97 28.25 -8.40
N PRO A 117 4.58 29.47 -8.82
CA PRO A 117 5.53 30.51 -9.23
C PRO A 117 6.59 30.89 -8.18
N ASP A 118 6.34 30.62 -6.89
CA ASP A 118 7.26 30.87 -5.78
C ASP A 118 7.93 29.60 -5.23
N ASN A 119 7.75 28.46 -5.91
CA ASN A 119 8.28 27.13 -5.58
C ASN A 119 7.93 26.60 -4.18
N LYS A 120 6.89 27.13 -3.55
CA LYS A 120 6.44 26.65 -2.25
C LYS A 120 5.52 25.45 -2.34
N TYR A 121 4.86 25.27 -3.47
CA TYR A 121 3.89 24.22 -3.71
C TYR A 121 4.16 23.52 -5.03
N ALA A 122 3.78 22.25 -5.10
CA ALA A 122 3.73 21.49 -6.34
C ALA A 122 2.46 20.65 -6.35
N PHE A 123 1.80 20.50 -7.50
CA PHE A 123 0.65 19.59 -7.63
C PHE A 123 0.98 18.38 -8.49
N VAL A 124 0.42 17.22 -8.13
CA VAL A 124 0.54 15.98 -8.89
C VAL A 124 -0.83 15.47 -9.26
N THR A 125 -0.88 14.67 -10.32
CA THR A 125 -2.13 14.09 -10.83
C THR A 125 -2.15 12.60 -10.52
N GLU A 126 -3.22 12.14 -9.89
CA GLU A 126 -3.56 10.72 -9.79
C GLU A 126 -4.61 10.41 -10.87
N SER A 127 -4.34 9.42 -11.70
CA SER A 127 -5.29 8.89 -12.66
C SER A 127 -5.76 7.50 -12.20
N THR A 128 -7.07 7.37 -12.08
CA THR A 128 -7.75 6.09 -11.90
C THR A 128 -8.47 5.72 -13.20
N PRO A 129 -9.02 4.50 -13.33
CA PRO A 129 -9.80 4.13 -14.52
C PRO A 129 -11.00 5.03 -14.82
N THR A 130 -11.51 5.78 -13.83
CA THR A 130 -12.76 6.55 -13.94
C THR A 130 -12.62 8.05 -13.66
N LYS A 131 -11.58 8.47 -12.94
CA LYS A 131 -11.39 9.87 -12.52
C LYS A 131 -9.92 10.28 -12.49
N LYS A 132 -9.69 11.58 -12.60
CA LYS A 132 -8.42 12.24 -12.26
C LYS A 132 -8.57 13.02 -10.96
N SER A 133 -7.71 12.73 -10.00
CA SER A 133 -7.59 13.47 -8.74
C SER A 133 -6.33 14.34 -8.79
N TYR A 134 -6.34 15.47 -8.09
CA TYR A 134 -5.19 16.38 -8.04
C TYR A 134 -4.80 16.60 -6.59
N PHE A 135 -3.51 16.39 -6.28
CA PHE A 135 -2.98 16.52 -4.93
C PHE A 135 -1.93 17.62 -4.89
N ILE A 136 -1.98 18.45 -3.85
CA ILE A 136 -1.04 19.55 -3.65
C ILE A 136 -0.08 19.20 -2.52
N PHE A 137 1.21 19.32 -2.78
CA PHE A 137 2.25 19.09 -1.79
C PHE A 137 3.00 20.40 -1.49
N PRO A 138 3.19 20.73 -0.21
CA PRO A 138 4.13 21.76 0.19
C PRO A 138 5.55 21.25 -0.10
N ALA A 139 6.29 22.03 -0.89
CA ALA A 139 7.67 21.76 -1.30
C ALA A 139 8.67 22.65 -0.56
N SER A 140 8.21 23.43 0.43
CA SER A 140 9.06 24.23 1.33
C SER A 140 8.85 23.81 2.79
N GLU A 141 9.79 24.18 3.65
CA GLU A 141 9.74 23.81 5.07
C GLU A 141 8.59 24.47 5.86
N SER A 142 7.99 25.53 5.33
CA SER A 142 6.75 26.07 5.87
C SER A 142 5.58 25.25 5.35
N LEU A 143 5.25 24.16 6.05
CA LEU A 143 3.95 23.53 5.88
C LEU A 143 2.89 24.56 6.28
N PRO A 144 1.89 24.86 5.42
CA PRO A 144 0.66 25.45 5.92
C PRO A 144 0.14 24.62 7.12
N GLU A 145 -0.39 25.26 8.15
CA GLU A 145 -1.00 24.58 9.31
C GLU A 145 -2.15 23.64 8.89
N ASN A 146 -2.72 23.91 7.73
CA ASN A 146 -3.69 23.13 6.99
C ASN A 146 -3.02 21.91 6.35
N ASN A 147 -3.54 20.71 6.61
CA ASN A 147 -3.10 19.38 6.15
C ASN A 147 -3.19 19.20 4.61
N LEU A 148 -2.53 20.08 3.85
CA LEU A 148 -2.59 20.14 2.39
C LEU A 148 -2.03 18.89 1.72
N GLN A 149 -1.08 18.19 2.37
CA GLN A 149 -0.43 16.98 1.84
C GLN A 149 -1.39 15.85 1.43
N ASN A 150 -2.66 15.91 1.86
CA ASN A 150 -3.69 14.93 1.50
C ASN A 150 -4.94 15.55 0.87
N THR A 151 -4.88 16.81 0.46
CA THR A 151 -6.02 17.48 -0.16
C THR A 151 -6.21 16.98 -1.59
N ASP A 152 -7.28 16.22 -1.82
CA ASP A 152 -7.78 15.90 -3.15
C ASP A 152 -8.66 17.07 -3.63
N VAL A 153 -8.12 17.89 -4.53
CA VAL A 153 -8.82 19.07 -5.08
C VAL A 153 -10.07 18.67 -5.84
N HIS A 154 -10.06 17.51 -6.52
CA HIS A 154 -11.24 17.02 -7.23
C HIS A 154 -12.36 16.73 -6.25
N ALA A 155 -12.07 16.02 -5.15
CA ALA A 155 -13.07 15.70 -4.15
C ALA A 155 -13.68 16.96 -3.50
N LEU A 156 -12.83 17.95 -3.17
CA LEU A 156 -13.30 19.23 -2.63
C LEU A 156 -14.18 20.00 -3.63
N PHE A 157 -13.78 20.01 -4.90
CA PHE A 157 -14.51 20.69 -5.96
C PHE A 157 -15.90 20.05 -6.15
N SER A 158 -15.95 18.74 -6.32
CA SER A 158 -17.20 17.99 -6.57
C SER A 158 -18.17 18.07 -5.39
N GLN A 159 -17.67 18.22 -4.15
CA GLN A 159 -18.53 18.46 -2.99
C GLN A 159 -19.22 19.83 -3.05
N LYS A 160 -18.52 20.85 -3.54
CA LYS A 160 -19.03 22.23 -3.57
C LYS A 160 -19.85 22.54 -4.82
N TYR A 161 -19.50 21.94 -5.95
CA TYR A 161 -20.12 22.17 -7.26
C TYR A 161 -20.51 20.84 -7.93
N PRO A 162 -21.52 20.13 -7.40
CA PRO A 162 -21.90 18.80 -7.91
C PRO A 162 -22.39 18.81 -9.37
N GLN A 163 -22.79 19.97 -9.90
CA GLN A 163 -23.23 20.16 -11.29
C GLN A 163 -22.09 20.32 -12.31
N TYR A 164 -20.85 20.37 -11.83
CA TYR A 164 -19.66 20.55 -12.65
C TYR A 164 -18.67 19.42 -12.39
N ILE A 165 -17.98 19.01 -13.45
CA ILE A 165 -16.90 18.02 -13.38
C ILE A 165 -15.58 18.75 -13.59
N LEU A 166 -14.66 18.63 -12.63
CA LEU A 166 -13.29 19.10 -12.78
C LEU A 166 -12.60 18.26 -13.86
N THR A 167 -12.23 18.89 -14.97
CA THR A 167 -11.60 18.20 -16.11
C THR A 167 -10.10 18.37 -16.13
N ASP A 168 -9.59 19.53 -15.74
CA ASP A 168 -8.16 19.78 -15.71
C ASP A 168 -7.70 20.86 -14.73
N ILE A 169 -6.43 20.77 -14.32
CA ILE A 169 -5.68 21.84 -13.66
C ILE A 169 -4.54 22.26 -14.59
N THR A 170 -4.66 23.46 -15.19
CA THR A 170 -3.72 23.92 -16.22
C THR A 170 -2.52 24.66 -15.65
N GLY A 171 -2.36 24.70 -14.33
CA GLY A 171 -1.22 25.32 -13.65
C GLY A 171 -1.66 26.39 -12.68
N TRP A 172 -0.83 27.43 -12.54
CA TRP A 172 -0.97 28.44 -11.49
C TRP A 172 -1.30 29.81 -12.08
N ALA A 173 -2.29 30.50 -11.49
CA ALA A 173 -2.58 31.90 -11.76
C ALA A 173 -1.80 32.84 -10.84
N ALA A 174 -1.42 32.36 -9.66
CA ALA A 174 -0.64 33.06 -8.64
C ALA A 174 0.05 32.03 -7.73
N PRO A 175 0.97 32.42 -6.83
CA PRO A 175 1.66 31.49 -5.92
C PRO A 175 0.76 30.50 -5.17
N ASN A 176 -0.47 30.89 -4.84
CA ASN A 176 -1.45 30.09 -4.12
C ASN A 176 -2.74 29.82 -4.93
N LEU A 177 -2.80 30.18 -6.21
CA LEU A 177 -4.01 30.04 -7.02
C LEU A 177 -3.79 29.04 -8.16
N LEU A 178 -4.55 27.95 -8.17
CA LEU A 178 -4.59 26.99 -9.27
C LEU A 178 -5.68 27.36 -10.27
N ILE A 179 -5.39 27.19 -11.56
CA ILE A 179 -6.35 27.36 -12.65
C ILE A 179 -7.02 26.03 -12.93
N MET A 180 -8.35 26.00 -12.83
CA MET A 180 -9.15 24.79 -13.03
C MET A 180 -10.14 24.98 -14.17
N ASN A 181 -10.26 23.96 -15.01
CA ASN A 181 -11.25 23.87 -16.07
C ASN A 181 -12.29 22.82 -15.75
N THR A 182 -13.53 23.09 -16.15
CA THR A 182 -14.66 22.22 -15.83
C THR A 182 -15.55 21.99 -17.05
N THR A 183 -16.38 20.97 -16.95
CA THR A 183 -17.52 20.74 -17.85
C THR A 183 -18.81 20.69 -17.05
N ALA A 184 -19.91 21.13 -17.65
CA ALA A 184 -21.25 20.93 -17.12
C ALA A 184 -21.73 19.49 -17.32
N ASP A 185 -22.75 19.10 -16.56
CA ASP A 185 -23.48 17.86 -16.79
C ASP A 185 -23.98 17.80 -18.24
N GLY A 186 -23.53 16.79 -18.99
CA GLY A 186 -23.77 16.66 -20.44
C GLY A 186 -22.54 16.92 -21.32
N GLY A 187 -21.41 17.31 -20.74
CA GLY A 187 -20.13 17.46 -21.44
C GLY A 187 -19.90 18.81 -22.10
N GLU A 188 -20.84 19.76 -21.93
CA GLU A 188 -20.64 21.14 -22.36
C GLU A 188 -19.54 21.82 -21.54
N ARG A 189 -18.87 22.81 -22.13
CA ARG A 189 -17.82 23.56 -21.44
C ARG A 189 -18.41 24.31 -20.24
N GLY A 190 -17.89 24.00 -19.05
CA GLY A 190 -18.25 24.68 -17.82
C GLY A 190 -17.41 25.94 -17.60
N PRO A 191 -17.70 26.71 -16.54
CA PRO A 191 -16.88 27.84 -16.16
C PRO A 191 -15.48 27.39 -15.71
N SER A 192 -14.50 28.28 -15.85
CA SER A 192 -13.18 28.09 -15.23
C SER A 192 -13.22 28.59 -13.78
N PHE A 193 -12.33 28.08 -12.94
CA PHE A 193 -12.23 28.49 -11.55
C PHE A 193 -10.78 28.74 -11.17
N TRP A 194 -10.56 29.65 -10.22
CA TRP A 194 -9.38 29.63 -9.38
C TRP A 194 -9.64 28.84 -8.11
N PHE A 195 -8.67 28.03 -7.70
CA PHE A 195 -8.64 27.43 -6.36
C PHE A 195 -7.54 28.07 -5.54
N ASP A 196 -7.91 28.73 -4.45
CA ASP A 196 -6.97 29.21 -3.46
C ASP A 196 -6.62 28.09 -2.48
N ILE A 197 -5.39 27.60 -2.57
CA ILE A 197 -4.93 26.46 -1.76
C ILE A 197 -4.78 26.81 -0.28
N THR A 198 -4.63 28.10 0.07
CA THR A 198 -4.44 28.53 1.45
C THR A 198 -5.76 28.60 2.20
N THR A 199 -6.80 29.09 1.55
CA THR A 199 -8.16 29.23 2.12
C THR A 199 -9.09 28.09 1.74
N GLN A 200 -8.68 27.23 0.80
CA GLN A 200 -9.50 26.19 0.16
C GLN A 200 -10.78 26.74 -0.48
N VAL A 201 -10.72 27.98 -0.98
CA VAL A 201 -11.83 28.66 -1.62
C VAL A 201 -11.74 28.53 -3.14
N PHE A 202 -12.90 28.31 -3.74
CA PHE A 202 -13.10 28.29 -5.19
C PHE A 202 -13.69 29.62 -5.65
N ILE A 203 -13.06 30.25 -6.64
CA ILE A 203 -13.47 31.52 -7.24
C ILE A 203 -13.82 31.24 -8.69
N GLN A 204 -15.09 31.40 -9.06
CA GLN A 204 -15.52 31.20 -10.43
C GLN A 204 -15.04 32.35 -11.32
N LEU A 205 -14.36 32.01 -12.41
CA LEU A 205 -14.03 32.93 -13.49
C LEU A 205 -15.17 32.83 -14.50
N GLY A 206 -15.65 33.96 -15.00
CA GLY A 206 -16.87 34.05 -15.79
C GLY A 206 -17.01 32.98 -16.89
N ALA A 207 -18.26 32.63 -17.23
CA ALA A 207 -18.53 31.71 -18.33
C ALA A 207 -18.04 32.34 -19.65
N LEU A 208 -17.34 31.58 -20.48
CA LEU A 208 -17.23 31.93 -21.89
C LEU A 208 -18.65 31.81 -22.46
N PHE A 209 -19.25 32.96 -22.77
CA PHE A 209 -20.57 33.08 -23.38
C PHE A 209 -20.56 32.58 -24.83
#